data_AF-A0A940RGZ9-F1
#
_entry.id   AF-A0A940RGZ9-F1
#
_cell.length_a   1.000
_cell.length_b   1.000
_cell.length_c   1.000
_cell.angle_alpha   90.00
_cell.angle_beta   90.00
_cell.angle_gamma   90.00
#
_symmetry.space_group_name_H-M   'P 1'
#
loop_
_entity.id
_entity.type
_entity.pdbx_description
1 polymer ?
#
loop_
_entity_poly.entity_id
_entity_poly.type
_entity_poly.pdbx_seq_one_letter_code
_entity_poly.pdbx_strand_id
1 'polypeptide(L)'
;MSKDPLLDQAIAEALSQLEAEEEVVFCTASPQRIVKRLSEAVLNVVPTTGLTLSELQNLKALLHYAAHNDGVFDWAEMPSVTGFSSPDGLRAVADKLPTG
;
A
#
# COMPACT_ATOMS: atom_id res chain seq x y z
N MET A 1 16.99 0.83 -10.69
CA MET A 1 15.64 1.20 -11.18
C MET A 1 14.78 1.48 -9.96
N SER A 2 13.84 2.43 -10.03
CA SER A 2 12.97 2.73 -8.88
C SER A 2 12.13 1.50 -8.52
N LYS A 3 11.87 1.30 -7.23
CA LYS A 3 11.05 0.19 -6.74
C LYS A 3 9.58 0.34 -7.17
N ASP A 4 9.12 1.57 -7.38
CA ASP A 4 7.77 1.87 -7.82
C ASP A 4 7.73 3.15 -8.68
N PRO A 5 7.70 3.03 -10.02
CA PRO A 5 7.76 4.19 -10.92
C PRO A 5 6.47 5.03 -10.91
N LEU A 6 5.32 4.45 -10.53
CA LEU A 6 4.06 5.19 -10.44
C LEU A 6 4.07 6.12 -9.24
N LEU A 7 4.59 5.64 -8.10
CA LEU A 7 4.79 6.45 -6.92
C LEU A 7 5.77 7.60 -7.16
N ASP A 8 6.89 7.34 -7.84
CA ASP A 8 7.84 8.39 -8.22
C ASP A 8 7.17 9.49 -9.05
N GLN A 9 6.33 9.11 -10.02
CA GLN A 9 5.61 10.06 -10.86
C GLN A 9 4.60 10.88 -10.05
N ALA A 10 3.79 10.23 -9.21
CA ALA A 10 2.80 10.90 -8.38
C ALA A 10 3.44 11.91 -7.42
N ILE A 11 4.57 11.55 -6.81
CA ILE A 11 5.33 12.46 -5.94
C ILE A 11 5.90 13.64 -6.76
N ALA A 12 6.44 13.39 -7.94
CA ALA A 12 6.97 14.46 -8.79
C ALA A 12 5.89 15.46 -9.23
N GLU A 13 4.69 14.98 -9.59
CA GLU A 13 3.54 15.82 -9.94
C GLU A 13 3.07 16.65 -8.74
N ALA A 14 2.92 16.03 -7.57
CA ALA A 14 2.53 16.74 -6.35
C ALA A 14 3.55 17.83 -5.95
N LEU A 15 4.85 17.52 -5.98
CA LEU A 15 5.89 18.53 -5.70
C LEU A 15 5.84 19.68 -6.70
N SER A 16 5.62 19.38 -7.99
CA SER A 16 5.52 20.42 -9.03
C SER A 16 4.28 21.31 -8.83
N GLN A 17 3.16 20.74 -8.42
CA GLN A 17 1.94 21.49 -8.07
C GLN A 17 2.17 22.40 -6.87
N LEU A 18 2.78 21.87 -5.79
CA LEU A 18 3.08 22.64 -4.59
C LEU A 18 4.05 23.81 -4.86
N GLU A 19 5.00 23.63 -5.77
CA GLU A 19 5.88 24.72 -6.21
C GLU A 19 5.14 25.76 -7.04
N ALA A 20 4.25 25.32 -7.94
CA ALA A 20 3.42 26.21 -8.76
C ALA A 20 2.40 27.02 -7.95
N GLU A 21 1.91 26.45 -6.84
CA GLU A 21 0.97 27.08 -5.90
C GLU A 21 1.69 27.95 -4.85
N GLU A 22 3.01 28.12 -4.97
CA GLU A 22 3.86 28.90 -4.06
C GLU A 22 3.85 28.40 -2.61
N GLU A 23 3.40 27.17 -2.36
CA GLU A 23 3.38 26.55 -1.02
C GLU A 23 4.78 26.16 -0.55
N VAL A 24 5.65 25.78 -1.50
CA VAL A 24 7.05 25.41 -1.25
C VAL A 24 7.95 25.87 -2.39
N VAL A 25 9.24 26.07 -2.10
CA VAL A 25 10.26 26.42 -3.09
C VAL A 25 11.39 25.40 -3.02
N PHE A 26 11.72 24.75 -4.14
CA PHE A 26 12.77 23.74 -4.18
C PHE A 26 14.12 24.32 -4.65
N CYS A 27 14.97 24.68 -3.69
CA CYS A 27 16.34 25.13 -3.98
C CYS A 27 17.29 23.95 -4.23
N THR A 28 17.16 23.26 -5.35
CA THR A 28 18.06 22.16 -5.72
C THR A 28 18.30 22.05 -7.22
N ALA A 29 19.51 21.66 -7.61
CA ALA A 29 19.84 21.32 -9.00
C ALA A 29 19.36 19.91 -9.41
N SER A 30 18.76 19.14 -8.49
CA SER A 30 18.31 17.77 -8.77
C SER A 30 17.02 17.41 -8.03
N PRO A 31 15.85 17.93 -8.46
CA PRO A 31 14.54 17.62 -7.86
C PRO A 31 14.23 16.11 -7.81
N GLN A 32 14.72 15.34 -8.79
CA GLN A 32 14.51 13.89 -8.86
C GLN A 32 15.12 13.13 -7.66
N ARG A 33 16.13 13.71 -6.98
CA ARG A 33 16.67 13.11 -5.74
C ARG A 33 15.70 13.23 -4.58
N ILE A 34 14.90 14.30 -4.54
CA ILE A 34 13.84 14.49 -3.53
C ILE A 34 12.75 13.44 -3.76
N VAL A 35 12.28 13.33 -5.01
CA VAL A 35 11.28 12.33 -5.42
C VAL A 35 11.69 10.92 -4.98
N LYS A 36 12.91 10.48 -5.32
CA LYS A 36 13.41 9.15 -4.93
C LYS A 36 13.45 8.94 -3.43
N ARG A 37 13.94 9.93 -2.67
CA ARG A 37 14.01 9.82 -1.20
C ARG A 37 12.62 9.69 -0.57
N LEU A 38 11.65 10.45 -1.08
CA LEU A 38 10.27 10.39 -0.59
C LEU A 38 9.62 9.04 -0.97
N SER A 39 9.79 8.61 -2.21
CA SER A 39 9.30 7.31 -2.69
C SER A 39 9.85 6.15 -1.85
N GLU A 40 11.17 6.11 -1.61
CA GLU A 40 11.80 5.09 -0.76
C GLU A 40 11.25 5.13 0.69
N ALA A 41 11.05 6.32 1.25
CA ALA A 41 10.48 6.46 2.59
C ALA A 41 9.03 5.96 2.67
N VAL A 42 8.21 6.25 1.65
CA VAL A 42 6.83 5.76 1.56
C VAL A 42 6.82 4.24 1.38
N LEU A 43 7.66 3.68 0.51
CA LEU A 43 7.73 2.24 0.27
C LEU A 43 8.21 1.41 1.46
N ASN A 44 8.93 2.03 2.40
CA ASN A 44 9.27 1.39 3.68
C ASN A 44 8.05 1.21 4.60
N VAL A 45 6.98 1.97 4.36
CA VAL A 45 5.72 1.90 5.13
C VAL A 45 4.62 1.20 4.33
N VAL A 46 4.56 1.43 3.02
CA VAL A 46 3.56 0.91 2.09
C VAL A 46 4.25 0.02 1.05
N PRO A 47 4.25 -1.31 1.21
CA PRO A 47 5.11 -2.20 0.42
C PRO A 47 4.75 -2.30 -1.07
N THR A 48 3.57 -1.86 -1.52
CA THR A 48 3.23 -1.79 -2.95
C THR A 48 2.15 -0.74 -3.24
N THR A 49 2.35 0.12 -4.24
CA THR A 49 1.33 1.09 -4.68
C THR A 49 0.57 0.64 -5.93
N GLY A 50 0.90 -0.54 -6.46
CA GLY A 50 0.24 -1.12 -7.64
C GLY A 50 -1.21 -1.57 -7.44
N LEU A 51 -1.72 -1.54 -6.21
CA LEU A 51 -3.13 -1.79 -5.91
C LEU A 51 -3.84 -0.46 -5.67
N THR A 52 -4.90 -0.22 -6.43
CA THR A 52 -5.79 0.93 -6.22
C THR A 52 -6.49 0.84 -4.86
N LEU A 53 -6.95 1.98 -4.34
CA LEU A 53 -7.73 2.02 -3.10
C LEU A 53 -8.95 1.08 -3.15
N SER A 54 -9.64 1.02 -4.29
CA SER A 54 -10.78 0.11 -4.49
C SER A 54 -10.37 -1.36 -4.44
N GLU A 55 -9.22 -1.73 -5.01
CA GLU A 55 -8.72 -3.11 -4.96
C GLU A 55 -8.34 -3.51 -3.54
N LEU A 56 -7.72 -2.60 -2.77
CA LEU A 56 -7.43 -2.82 -1.36
C LEU A 56 -8.69 -2.99 -0.51
N GLN A 57 -9.75 -2.20 -0.79
CA GLN A 57 -11.06 -2.36 -0.15
C GLN A 57 -11.72 -3.69 -0.49
N ASN A 58 -11.66 -4.11 -1.76
CA ASN A 58 -12.18 -5.41 -2.20
C ASN A 58 -11.42 -6.58 -1.55
N LEU A 59 -10.09 -6.47 -1.42
CA LEU A 59 -9.27 -7.44 -0.69
C LEU A 59 -9.63 -7.49 0.79
N LYS A 60 -9.87 -6.34 1.44
CA LYS A 60 -10.35 -6.28 2.82
C LYS A 60 -11.67 -7.03 3.00
N ALA A 61 -12.64 -6.79 2.12
CA ALA A 61 -13.93 -7.48 2.16
C ALA A 61 -13.76 -8.99 1.97
N LEU A 62 -12.91 -9.41 1.04
CA LEU A 62 -12.60 -10.82 0.80
C LEU A 62 -11.97 -11.48 2.03
N LEU A 63 -11.00 -10.83 2.68
CA LEU A 63 -10.35 -11.36 3.89
C LEU A 63 -11.32 -11.44 5.07
N HIS A 64 -12.22 -10.45 5.24
CA HIS A 64 -13.26 -10.53 6.26
C HIS A 64 -14.26 -11.65 6.01
N TYR A 65 -14.66 -11.85 4.76
CA TYR A 65 -15.53 -12.95 4.37
C TYR A 65 -14.86 -14.31 4.62
N ALA A 66 -13.59 -14.44 4.21
CA ALA A 66 -12.76 -15.61 4.47
C ALA A 66 -12.64 -15.94 5.96
N ALA A 67 -12.44 -14.93 6.80
CA ALA A 67 -12.30 -15.11 8.24
C ALA A 67 -13.62 -15.39 8.98
N HIS A 68 -14.78 -15.15 8.36
CA HIS A 68 -16.09 -15.42 8.95
C HIS A 68 -16.73 -16.72 8.49
N ASN A 69 -16.30 -17.28 7.35
CA ASN A 69 -16.94 -18.42 6.73
C ASN A 69 -16.08 -19.69 6.86
N ASP A 70 -16.40 -20.50 7.87
CA ASP A 70 -15.69 -21.74 8.20
C ASP A 70 -15.75 -22.81 7.09
N GLY A 71 -16.65 -22.65 6.11
CA GLY A 71 -16.79 -23.60 5.00
C GLY A 71 -15.93 -23.31 3.77
N VAL A 72 -15.20 -22.17 3.75
CA VAL A 72 -14.44 -21.74 2.57
C VAL A 72 -12.98 -22.20 2.62
N PHE A 73 -12.40 -22.32 3.81
CA PHE A 73 -10.98 -22.66 3.99
C PHE A 73 -10.81 -23.86 4.90
N ASP A 74 -9.97 -24.79 4.48
CA ASP A 74 -9.46 -25.84 5.36
C ASP A 74 -8.36 -25.25 6.25
N TRP A 75 -8.71 -24.94 7.50
CA TRP A 75 -7.78 -24.39 8.48
C TRP A 75 -6.60 -25.31 8.83
N ALA A 76 -6.65 -26.59 8.47
CA ALA A 76 -5.49 -27.48 8.59
C ALA A 76 -4.38 -27.15 7.57
N GLU A 77 -4.75 -26.68 6.38
CA GLU A 77 -3.82 -26.36 5.28
C GLU A 77 -3.45 -24.87 5.22
N MET A 78 -4.29 -23.98 5.78
CA MET A 78 -4.05 -22.53 5.82
C MET A 78 -2.69 -22.07 6.38
N PRO A 79 -2.10 -22.70 7.42
CA PRO A 79 -0.79 -22.31 7.93
C PRO A 79 0.33 -22.43 6.89
N SER A 80 0.28 -23.47 6.04
CA SER A 80 1.33 -23.71 5.04
C SER A 80 1.24 -22.73 3.87
N VAL A 81 0.03 -22.27 3.54
CA VAL A 81 -0.25 -21.37 2.41
C VAL A 81 -0.10 -19.90 2.79
N THR A 82 -0.59 -19.52 3.97
CA THR A 82 -0.74 -18.11 4.36
C THR A 82 0.08 -17.72 5.60
N GLY A 83 0.60 -18.69 6.34
CA GLY A 83 1.25 -18.47 7.64
C GLY A 83 0.27 -18.24 8.80
N PHE A 84 -1.05 -18.25 8.56
CA PHE A 84 -2.07 -18.09 9.59
C PHE A 84 -2.74 -19.42 9.93
N SER A 85 -2.82 -19.73 11.22
CA SER A 85 -3.48 -20.93 11.75
C SER A 85 -4.90 -20.69 12.26
N SER A 86 -5.37 -19.45 12.24
CA SER A 86 -6.72 -19.10 12.67
C SER A 86 -7.31 -17.95 11.84
N PRO A 87 -8.65 -17.85 11.80
CA PRO A 87 -9.34 -16.73 11.16
C PRO A 87 -8.94 -15.36 11.70
N ASP A 88 -8.58 -15.28 12.98
CA ASP A 88 -8.19 -14.03 13.63
C ASP A 88 -6.93 -13.42 13.02
N GLY A 89 -5.99 -14.25 12.54
CA GLY A 89 -4.79 -13.78 11.85
C GLY A 89 -5.13 -13.04 10.54
N LEU A 90 -6.02 -13.62 9.73
CA LEU A 90 -6.51 -12.97 8.51
C LEU A 90 -7.31 -11.71 8.82
N ARG A 91 -8.17 -11.75 9.85
CA ARG A 91 -8.94 -10.57 10.27
C ARG A 91 -8.02 -9.42 10.69
N ALA A 92 -6.98 -9.69 11.46
CA ALA A 92 -6.00 -8.69 11.88
C ALA A 92 -5.22 -8.09 10.69
N VAL A 93 -5.04 -8.81 9.58
CA VAL A 93 -4.49 -8.26 8.34
C VAL A 93 -5.53 -7.43 7.61
N ALA A 94 -6.77 -7.91 7.50
CA ALA A 94 -7.87 -7.18 6.88
C ALA A 94 -8.11 -5.81 7.56
N ASP A 95 -8.01 -5.76 8.88
CA ASP A 95 -8.20 -4.53 9.66
C ASP A 95 -7.15 -3.46 9.37
N LYS A 96 -5.95 -3.86 8.91
CA LYS A 96 -4.88 -2.92 8.50
C LYS A 96 -5.10 -2.32 7.11
N LEU A 97 -5.99 -2.90 6.30
CA LEU A 97 -6.33 -2.37 4.99
C LEU A 97 -7.27 -1.16 5.12
N PRO A 98 -7.14 -0.16 4.22
CA PRO A 98 -7.87 1.09 4.32
C PRO A 98 -9.39 0.88 4.31
N THR A 99 -10.08 1.69 5.11
CA THR A 99 -11.52 1.93 5.02
C THR A 99 -11.76 3.17 4.16
N GLY A 100 -12.78 3.11 3.30
CA GLY A 100 -13.23 4.28 2.54
C GLY A 100 -13.75 5.40 3.42
#